data_AF-A0A936MR44-F1
#
_entry.id   AF-A0A936MR44-F1
#
_cell.length_a   1.000
_cell.length_b   1.000
_cell.length_c   1.000
_cell.angle_alpha   90.00
_cell.angle_beta   90.00
_cell.angle_gamma   90.00
#
_symmetry.space_group_name_H-M   'P 1'
#
loop_
_entity.id
_entity.type
_entity.pdbx_description
1 polymer ?
#
loop_
_entity_poly.entity_id
_entity_poly.type
_entity_poly.pdbx_seq_one_letter_code
_entity_poly.pdbx_strand_id
1 'polypeptide(L)'
;MSDPTAPRPTYDPNELRRCIALCFSVKDLRSLAEDLGATGIGSWDRGIQDASRDVVRHFERLGTLDQLVAKLAEARPLMEWPAPLANAPAPAAAETNPAETNTSEFAPKAEVPPPAEVAPKPAAPPPAGPEPVIRDPFAPAWPGTAASSTTSANRLEGRKLAPMLAGAMVLLTIIAIGIFLAVRVGKDPEPAASEVVAGRPLRTTGPARMAADAMKRSLESLARGCDLQLPPGANVDVSLFSAAYAQCGTRAGIAFPPPGLRIDKPSDATAEPPDAQPNAPAPALPSPQQTNPGRDAQPRPAPAPAPDKAVPSDACVQKCAATKRQCNRGCGAEPTSSSEYDRWQACQTQCLSAASKCQLACQ
;
A
#
# COMPACT_ATOMS: atom_id res chain seq x y z
N MET A 1 25.77 36.22 3.45
CA MET A 1 25.28 36.27 4.85
C MET A 1 23.78 36.32 4.78
N SER A 2 23.12 35.17 4.97
CA SER A 2 21.65 35.09 4.95
C SER A 2 21.12 35.54 6.31
N ASP A 3 20.14 36.42 6.30
CA ASP A 3 19.51 37.00 7.49
C ASP A 3 18.95 35.87 8.38
N PRO A 4 19.43 35.68 9.63
CA PRO A 4 19.08 34.52 10.45
C PRO A 4 17.64 34.53 11.00
N THR A 5 16.85 35.56 10.68
CA THR A 5 15.55 35.80 11.33
C THR A 5 14.33 35.57 10.44
N ALA A 6 14.52 35.25 9.15
CA ALA A 6 13.39 34.93 8.29
C ALA A 6 12.73 33.62 8.76
N PRO A 7 11.41 33.61 9.05
CA PRO A 7 10.72 32.40 9.48
C PRO A 7 10.80 31.37 8.36
N ARG A 8 11.24 30.15 8.70
CA ARG A 8 11.44 29.10 7.72
C ARG A 8 10.11 28.68 7.09
N PRO A 9 10.05 28.49 5.77
CA PRO A 9 8.87 27.95 5.13
C PRO A 9 8.53 26.59 5.73
N THR A 10 7.25 26.40 6.08
CA THR A 10 6.74 25.11 6.53
C THR A 10 5.97 24.47 5.38
N TYR A 11 6.19 23.19 5.11
CA TYR A 11 5.43 22.43 4.12
C TYR A 11 4.64 21.35 4.85
N ASP A 12 3.46 20.97 4.33
CA ASP A 12 2.77 19.78 4.85
C ASP A 12 3.56 18.52 4.43
N PRO A 13 4.15 17.77 5.37
CA PRO A 13 4.92 16.57 5.05
C PRO A 13 4.07 15.49 4.39
N ASN A 14 2.76 15.43 4.64
CA ASN A 14 1.89 14.40 4.07
C ASN A 14 1.61 14.66 2.59
N GLU A 15 1.32 15.92 2.24
CA GLU A 15 1.16 16.33 0.85
C GLU A 15 2.46 16.10 0.06
N LEU A 16 3.60 16.48 0.64
CA LEU A 16 4.91 16.28 0.01
C LEU A 16 5.18 14.79 -0.29
N ARG A 17 4.92 13.91 0.69
CA ARG A 17 5.09 12.45 0.52
C ARG A 17 4.22 11.90 -0.60
N ARG A 18 2.98 12.38 -0.71
CA ARG A 18 2.04 11.96 -1.76
C ARG A 18 2.51 12.41 -3.13
N CYS A 19 2.89 13.69 -3.27
CA CYS A 19 3.39 14.25 -4.52
C CYS A 19 4.67 13.54 -4.98
N ILE A 20 5.61 13.29 -4.07
CA ILE A 20 6.82 12.51 -4.36
C ILE A 20 6.48 11.10 -4.83
N ALA A 21 5.60 10.38 -4.11
CA ALA A 21 5.29 8.99 -4.43
C ALA A 21 4.56 8.83 -5.79
N LEU A 22 3.88 9.88 -6.27
CA LEU A 22 3.23 9.91 -7.57
C LEU A 22 4.21 10.21 -8.72
N CYS A 23 5.24 11.03 -8.48
CA CYS A 23 6.07 11.59 -9.56
C CYS A 23 7.47 10.95 -9.68
N PHE A 24 7.90 10.18 -8.68
CA PHE A 24 9.24 9.61 -8.62
C PHE A 24 9.20 8.10 -8.47
N SER A 25 10.16 7.43 -9.09
CA SER A 25 10.45 6.03 -8.77
C SER A 25 11.38 5.92 -7.57
N VAL A 26 11.48 4.72 -6.97
CA VAL A 26 12.40 4.46 -5.85
C VAL A 26 13.85 4.73 -6.24
N LYS A 27 14.22 4.47 -7.49
CA LYS A 27 15.57 4.72 -8.02
C LYS A 27 15.85 6.22 -8.12
N ASP A 28 14.89 6.98 -8.62
CA ASP A 28 15.02 8.44 -8.76
C ASP A 28 15.15 9.09 -7.37
N LEU A 29 14.36 8.65 -6.39
CA LEU A 29 14.48 9.15 -5.02
C LEU A 29 15.81 8.82 -4.37
N ARG A 30 16.36 7.63 -4.64
CA ARG A 30 17.68 7.26 -4.15
C ARG A 30 18.75 8.17 -4.74
N SER A 31 18.75 8.37 -6.06
CA SER A 31 19.69 9.28 -6.74
C SER A 31 19.57 10.69 -6.18
N LEU A 32 18.34 11.21 -6.01
CA LEU A 32 18.10 12.56 -5.51
C LEU A 32 18.54 12.71 -4.05
N ALA A 33 18.33 11.69 -3.22
CA ALA A 33 18.84 11.65 -1.85
C ALA A 33 20.37 11.63 -1.81
N GLU A 34 21.02 10.85 -2.68
CA GLU A 34 22.48 10.78 -2.79
C GLU A 34 23.05 12.14 -3.26
N ASP A 35 22.42 12.78 -4.24
CA ASP A 35 22.81 14.11 -4.75
C ASP A 35 22.71 15.21 -3.67
N LEU A 36 21.75 15.07 -2.76
CA LEU A 36 21.59 15.95 -1.60
C LEU A 36 22.47 15.54 -0.40
N GLY A 37 23.31 14.51 -0.54
CA GLY A 37 24.19 14.02 0.52
C GLY A 37 23.49 13.21 1.63
N ALA A 38 22.22 12.86 1.44
CA ALA A 38 21.43 12.08 2.38
C ALA A 38 21.70 10.58 2.23
N THR A 39 22.94 10.18 2.50
CA THR A 39 23.34 8.76 2.51
C THR A 39 22.80 8.08 3.77
N GLY A 40 22.35 6.83 3.66
CA GLY A 40 21.88 6.04 4.80
C GLY A 40 20.42 6.28 5.21
N ILE A 41 19.62 6.96 4.38
CA ILE A 41 18.16 6.85 4.46
C ILE A 41 17.81 5.37 4.25
N GLY A 42 16.94 4.83 5.12
CA GLY A 42 16.76 3.40 5.42
C GLY A 42 16.41 2.46 4.26
N SER A 43 15.65 1.40 4.55
CA SER A 43 15.44 0.33 3.56
C SER A 43 14.53 0.78 2.41
N TRP A 44 15.13 1.02 1.25
CA TRP A 44 14.44 1.29 -0.02
C TRP A 44 13.57 0.13 -0.53
N ASP A 45 13.69 -1.06 0.07
CA ASP A 45 13.02 -2.28 -0.38
C ASP A 45 11.54 -2.36 0.00
N ARG A 46 11.05 -1.48 0.90
CA ARG A 46 9.65 -1.48 1.34
C ARG A 46 8.69 -0.79 0.36
N GLY A 47 9.23 -0.25 -0.74
CA GLY A 47 8.46 0.39 -1.80
C GLY A 47 8.45 1.92 -1.72
N ILE A 48 7.78 2.53 -2.70
CA ILE A 48 7.86 3.98 -2.96
C ILE A 48 7.26 4.84 -1.83
N GLN A 49 6.18 4.37 -1.20
CA GLN A 49 5.50 5.12 -0.13
C GLN A 49 6.37 5.21 1.14
N ASP A 50 7.04 4.12 1.50
CA ASP A 50 7.96 4.12 2.64
C ASP A 50 9.24 4.91 2.32
N ALA A 51 9.76 4.78 1.10
CA ALA A 51 10.91 5.56 0.64
C ALA A 51 10.63 7.07 0.66
N SER A 52 9.47 7.52 0.14
CA SER A 52 9.10 8.93 0.17
C SER A 52 8.92 9.44 1.59
N ARG A 53 8.30 8.65 2.48
CA ARG A 53 8.17 8.98 3.90
C ARG A 53 9.52 9.16 4.58
N ASP A 54 10.45 8.24 4.35
CA ASP A 54 11.76 8.25 5.02
C ASP A 54 12.64 9.40 4.52
N VAL A 55 12.59 9.71 3.21
CA VAL A 55 13.26 10.89 2.64
C VAL A 55 12.71 12.17 3.26
N VAL A 56 11.39 12.40 3.21
CA VAL A 56 10.79 13.61 3.79
C VAL A 56 11.12 13.75 5.27
N ARG A 57 10.99 12.65 6.04
CA ARG A 57 11.32 12.65 7.48
C ARG A 57 12.80 12.93 7.75
N HIS A 58 13.70 12.54 6.85
CA HIS A 58 15.14 12.84 6.98
C HIS A 58 15.40 14.35 6.82
N PHE A 59 14.90 14.97 5.76
CA PHE A 59 15.07 16.41 5.50
C PHE A 59 14.30 17.29 6.50
N GLU A 60 13.18 16.81 7.02
CA GLU A 60 12.42 17.45 8.10
C GLU A 60 13.25 17.53 9.39
N ARG A 61 13.90 16.43 9.80
CA ARG A 61 14.79 16.42 10.98
C ARG A 61 15.99 17.35 10.83
N LEU A 62 16.51 17.50 9.60
CA LEU A 62 17.62 18.41 9.29
C LEU A 62 17.16 19.86 9.13
N GLY A 63 15.85 20.10 9.01
CA GLY A 63 15.30 21.43 8.72
C GLY A 63 15.71 21.96 7.34
N THR A 64 15.96 21.07 6.37
CA THR A 64 16.40 21.37 4.99
C THR A 64 15.34 20.98 3.95
N LEU A 65 14.07 21.00 4.35
CA LEU A 65 12.93 20.62 3.52
C LEU A 65 12.81 21.51 2.26
N ASP A 66 13.15 22.79 2.37
CA ASP A 66 13.23 23.72 1.23
C ASP A 66 14.20 23.25 0.13
N GLN A 67 15.36 22.71 0.52
CA GLN A 67 16.36 22.24 -0.44
C GLN A 67 15.87 21.01 -1.19
N LEU A 68 15.15 20.12 -0.48
CA LEU A 68 14.51 18.96 -1.08
C LEU A 68 13.46 19.41 -2.11
N VAL A 69 12.58 20.34 -1.76
CA VAL A 69 11.52 20.84 -2.66
C VAL A 69 12.12 21.55 -3.88
N ALA A 70 13.14 22.37 -3.69
CA ALA A 70 13.84 23.04 -4.80
C ALA A 70 14.44 22.03 -5.78
N LYS A 71 15.07 20.95 -5.28
CA LYS A 71 15.62 19.89 -6.14
C LYS A 71 14.54 19.05 -6.82
N LEU A 72 13.43 18.80 -6.14
CA LEU A 72 12.28 18.11 -6.72
C LEU A 72 11.64 18.95 -7.85
N ALA A 73 11.53 20.26 -7.67
CA ALA A 73 11.07 21.20 -8.69
C ALA A 73 12.01 21.26 -9.90
N GLU A 74 13.32 21.24 -9.68
CA GLU A 74 14.32 21.16 -10.75
C GLU A 74 14.20 19.86 -11.56
N ALA A 75 14.01 18.72 -10.88
CA ALA A 75 13.90 17.41 -11.53
C ALA A 75 12.57 17.22 -12.29
N ARG A 76 11.49 17.86 -11.84
CA ARG A 76 10.14 17.78 -12.46
C ARG A 76 9.49 19.17 -12.49
N PRO A 77 9.89 20.02 -13.46
CA PRO A 77 9.40 21.41 -13.54
C PRO A 77 7.92 21.52 -13.95
N LEU A 78 7.36 20.47 -14.54
CA LEU A 78 5.96 20.40 -14.96
C LEU A 78 5.00 20.09 -13.80
N MET A 79 5.51 19.67 -12.65
CA MET A 79 4.65 19.31 -11.51
C MET A 79 4.51 20.50 -10.56
N GLU A 80 3.27 20.76 -10.13
CA GLU A 80 2.97 21.79 -9.15
C GLU A 80 3.32 21.28 -7.76
N TRP A 81 4.45 21.77 -7.23
CA TRP A 81 4.93 21.40 -5.91
C TRP A 81 4.17 22.17 -4.83
N PRO A 82 3.90 21.54 -3.66
CA PRO A 82 3.18 22.20 -2.57
C PRO A 82 3.83 23.54 -2.25
N ALA A 83 3.02 24.61 -2.32
CA ALA A 83 3.50 25.91 -1.90
C ALA A 83 3.89 25.84 -0.43
N PRO A 84 4.97 26.52 -0.01
CA PRO A 84 5.22 26.68 1.41
C PRO A 84 3.96 27.28 2.01
N LEU A 85 3.49 26.69 3.12
CA LEU A 85 2.42 27.24 3.93
C LEU A 85 2.94 28.60 4.38
N ALA A 86 2.60 29.63 3.59
CA ALA A 86 2.90 31.01 3.91
C ALA A 86 2.32 31.19 5.30
N ASN A 87 3.21 31.36 6.30
CA ASN A 87 2.86 31.40 7.71
C ASN A 87 1.53 32.12 7.80
N ALA A 88 0.46 31.36 8.02
CA ALA A 88 -0.88 31.94 8.07
C ALA A 88 -0.73 33.10 9.04
N PRO A 89 -1.00 34.35 8.61
CA PRO A 89 -0.64 35.54 9.36
C PRO A 89 -1.05 35.27 10.79
N ALA A 90 -0.07 35.17 11.69
CA ALA A 90 -0.27 34.75 13.07
C ALA A 90 -1.52 35.50 13.53
N PRO A 91 -2.61 34.79 13.91
CA PRO A 91 -3.94 35.36 14.01
C PRO A 91 -3.78 36.68 14.71
N ALA A 92 -3.96 37.77 13.95
CA ALA A 92 -3.59 39.11 14.38
C ALA A 92 -4.21 39.24 15.76
N ALA A 93 -3.33 39.39 16.77
CA ALA A 93 -3.72 39.42 18.16
C ALA A 93 -4.97 40.28 18.24
N ALA A 94 -6.09 39.63 18.58
CA ALA A 94 -7.39 40.25 18.60
C ALA A 94 -7.23 41.58 19.32
N GLU A 95 -7.42 42.62 18.54
CA GLU A 95 -7.38 44.01 18.97
C GLU A 95 -8.22 44.10 20.24
N THR A 96 -7.57 44.54 21.30
CA THR A 96 -8.14 44.90 22.60
C THR A 96 -9.54 45.49 22.44
N ASN A 97 -10.57 44.69 22.76
CA ASN A 97 -11.86 45.22 23.14
C ASN A 97 -11.74 45.71 24.59
N PRO A 98 -11.98 47.00 24.89
CA PRO A 98 -11.98 47.48 26.26
C PRO A 98 -13.33 47.17 26.93
N ALA A 99 -13.24 46.69 28.17
CA ALA A 99 -14.24 46.84 29.22
C ALA A 99 -15.68 46.36 28.94
N GLU A 100 -15.99 45.13 29.36
CA GLU A 100 -17.24 44.91 30.09
C GLU A 100 -16.96 44.15 31.38
N THR A 101 -17.12 44.90 32.46
CA THR A 101 -17.19 44.48 33.85
C THR A 101 -18.34 43.50 34.02
N ASN A 102 -18.05 42.22 34.29
CA ASN A 102 -19.01 41.36 34.96
C ASN A 102 -18.31 40.56 36.06
N THR A 103 -18.33 41.19 37.23
CA THR A 103 -18.20 40.57 38.54
C THR A 103 -19.20 39.44 38.67
N SER A 104 -18.73 38.20 38.69
CA SER A 104 -19.49 37.10 39.31
C SER A 104 -18.54 36.22 40.09
N GLU A 105 -18.34 36.66 41.31
CA GLU A 105 -17.86 35.94 42.47
C GLU A 105 -18.66 34.65 42.66
N PHE A 106 -18.08 33.51 42.32
CA PHE A 106 -18.42 32.22 42.93
C PHE A 106 -17.15 31.42 43.13
N ALA A 107 -16.70 31.41 44.39
CA ALA A 107 -15.63 30.57 44.88
C ALA A 107 -16.11 29.12 45.03
N PRO A 108 -15.47 28.12 44.40
CA PRO A 108 -15.50 26.77 44.90
C PRO A 108 -14.38 26.60 45.93
N LYS A 109 -14.84 26.37 47.15
CA LYS A 109 -14.10 25.98 48.35
C LYS A 109 -13.09 24.87 48.02
N ALA A 110 -11.82 25.11 48.35
CA ALA A 110 -10.75 24.13 48.30
C ALA A 110 -11.09 22.99 49.28
N GLU A 111 -11.44 21.82 48.74
CA GLU A 111 -11.57 20.59 49.51
C GLU A 111 -10.20 19.91 49.56
N VAL A 112 -9.71 19.79 50.79
CA VAL A 112 -8.44 19.18 51.15
C VAL A 112 -8.52 17.67 50.85
N PRO A 113 -7.67 17.11 49.97
CA PRO A 113 -7.63 15.67 49.78
C PRO A 113 -7.07 14.98 51.05
N PRO A 114 -7.69 13.89 51.53
CA PRO A 114 -7.16 13.11 52.65
C PRO A 114 -5.84 12.41 52.25
N PRO A 115 -4.95 12.13 53.22
CA PRO A 115 -3.69 11.45 52.97
C PRO A 115 -3.93 10.05 52.40
N ALA A 116 -3.35 9.80 51.22
CA ALA A 116 -3.37 8.52 50.55
C ALA A 116 -2.76 7.44 51.46
N GLU A 117 -3.63 6.50 51.83
CA GLU A 117 -3.29 5.23 52.46
C GLU A 117 -2.34 4.46 51.54
N VAL A 118 -1.20 4.06 52.11
CA VAL A 118 -0.12 3.35 51.43
C VAL A 118 -0.64 1.98 50.99
N ALA A 119 -1.01 1.86 49.71
CA ALA A 119 -1.36 0.57 49.11
C ALA A 119 -0.14 -0.37 49.18
N PRO A 120 -0.30 -1.62 49.64
CA PRO A 120 0.79 -2.58 49.69
C PRO A 120 1.28 -2.90 48.27
N LYS A 121 2.60 -2.77 48.09
CA LYS A 121 3.36 -3.20 46.90
C LYS A 121 2.92 -4.62 46.49
N PRO A 122 2.36 -4.83 45.29
CA PRO A 122 2.08 -6.15 44.78
C PRO A 122 3.40 -6.95 44.74
N ALA A 123 3.41 -8.10 45.40
CA ALA A 123 4.53 -9.02 45.35
C ALA A 123 4.80 -9.39 43.89
N ALA A 124 6.08 -9.39 43.50
CA ALA A 124 6.49 -9.80 42.16
C ALA A 124 5.95 -11.21 41.86
N PRO A 125 5.38 -11.46 40.66
CA PRO A 125 4.98 -12.80 40.28
C PRO A 125 6.23 -13.72 40.28
N PRO A 126 6.11 -14.97 40.76
CA PRO A 126 7.21 -15.91 40.71
C PRO A 126 7.66 -16.15 39.27
N PRO A 127 8.94 -16.47 39.02
CA PRO A 127 9.42 -16.79 37.69
C PRO A 127 8.60 -17.94 37.11
N ALA A 128 8.00 -17.71 35.95
CA ALA A 128 7.34 -18.74 35.18
C ALA A 128 8.34 -19.88 34.94
N GLY A 129 8.02 -21.07 35.45
CA GLY A 129 8.78 -22.27 35.16
C GLY A 129 8.83 -22.56 33.65
N PRO A 130 9.76 -23.39 33.18
CA PRO A 130 9.87 -23.74 31.79
C PRO A 130 8.55 -24.35 31.31
N GLU A 131 7.91 -23.66 30.36
CA GLU A 131 6.68 -24.10 29.72
C GLU A 131 6.96 -25.44 29.01
N PRO A 132 6.17 -26.51 29.25
CA PRO A 132 6.36 -27.77 28.56
C PRO A 132 6.09 -27.55 27.08
N VAL A 133 7.10 -27.84 26.25
CA VAL A 133 6.96 -27.85 24.79
C VAL A 133 5.94 -28.94 24.42
N ILE A 134 4.69 -28.54 24.25
CA ILE A 134 3.64 -29.38 23.68
C ILE A 134 3.98 -29.55 22.20
N ARG A 135 4.68 -30.65 21.88
CA ARG A 135 4.83 -31.11 20.50
C ARG A 135 3.49 -31.64 20.04
N ASP A 136 2.87 -30.94 19.11
CA ASP A 136 1.69 -31.41 18.40
C ASP A 136 2.02 -32.73 17.65
N PRO A 137 1.45 -33.89 18.03
CA PRO A 137 1.71 -35.17 17.40
C PRO A 137 1.08 -35.29 15.99
N PHE A 138 0.31 -34.31 15.53
CA PHE A 138 -0.34 -34.32 14.22
C PHE A 138 0.22 -33.31 13.22
N ALA A 139 1.30 -32.58 13.54
CA ALA A 139 1.98 -31.73 12.57
C ALA A 139 2.64 -32.61 11.48
N PRO A 140 2.23 -32.52 10.19
CA PRO A 140 2.84 -33.30 9.13
C PRO A 140 4.31 -32.90 8.97
N ALA A 141 5.21 -33.88 9.12
CA ALA A 141 6.64 -33.70 8.87
C ALA A 141 6.84 -33.31 7.40
N TRP A 142 7.14 -32.03 7.16
CA TRP A 142 7.54 -31.56 5.84
C TRP A 142 8.98 -32.04 5.56
N PRO A 143 9.22 -32.85 4.51
CA PRO A 143 10.58 -33.18 4.10
C PRO A 143 11.14 -31.98 3.34
N GLY A 144 11.95 -31.14 4.00
CA GLY A 144 12.53 -29.98 3.29
C GLY A 144 13.42 -29.01 4.05
N THR A 145 13.51 -29.07 5.38
CA THR A 145 14.41 -28.18 6.15
C THR A 145 15.48 -28.98 6.87
N ALA A 146 16.26 -29.76 6.11
CA ALA A 146 17.55 -30.22 6.57
C ALA A 146 18.54 -29.05 6.48
N ALA A 147 18.93 -28.55 7.64
CA ALA A 147 20.19 -27.89 7.96
C ALA A 147 20.97 -27.27 6.78
N SER A 148 20.84 -25.95 6.59
CA SER A 148 21.90 -25.17 5.95
C SER A 148 23.07 -25.03 6.93
N SER A 149 23.97 -26.01 6.82
CA SER A 149 25.43 -25.88 6.85
C SER A 149 26.04 -24.64 7.53
N THR A 150 26.74 -24.89 8.62
CA THR A 150 27.92 -24.13 9.03
C THR A 150 28.97 -24.17 7.92
N THR A 151 29.10 -23.08 7.16
CA THR A 151 30.28 -22.84 6.31
C THR A 151 31.14 -21.76 6.96
N SER A 152 32.00 -22.20 7.88
CA SER A 152 33.24 -21.52 8.20
C SER A 152 34.23 -21.79 7.06
N ALA A 153 34.48 -20.81 6.19
CA ALA A 153 35.67 -20.81 5.35
C ALA A 153 36.01 -19.37 4.91
N ASN A 154 37.27 -19.01 5.14
CA ASN A 154 38.02 -17.94 4.49
C ASN A 154 37.81 -16.50 4.98
N ARG A 155 38.17 -16.29 6.25
CA ARG A 155 38.69 -15.02 6.77
C ARG A 155 40.11 -14.81 6.20
N LEU A 156 40.22 -14.53 4.90
CA LEU A 156 41.45 -14.07 4.28
C LEU A 156 41.67 -12.59 4.66
N GLU A 157 42.86 -12.30 5.16
CA GLU A 157 43.35 -10.99 5.57
C GLU A 157 43.30 -9.96 4.43
N GLY A 158 42.15 -9.33 4.21
CA GLY A 158 41.94 -8.30 3.18
C GLY A 158 42.38 -6.89 3.58
N ARG A 159 43.21 -6.72 4.61
CA ARG A 159 43.47 -5.39 5.22
C ARG A 159 44.42 -4.50 4.41
N LYS A 160 44.98 -4.99 3.30
CA LYS A 160 45.87 -4.20 2.41
C LYS A 160 45.37 -4.02 0.96
N LEU A 161 44.31 -4.72 0.53
CA LEU A 161 43.75 -4.59 -0.82
C LEU A 161 42.56 -3.63 -0.91
N ALA A 162 41.87 -3.37 0.21
CA ALA A 162 40.76 -2.42 0.27
C ALA A 162 41.10 -0.98 -0.20
N PRO A 163 42.26 -0.37 0.15
CA PRO A 163 42.54 1.00 -0.30
C PRO A 163 42.89 1.09 -1.79
N MET A 164 43.44 0.02 -2.40
CA MET A 164 43.75 0.04 -3.84
C MET A 164 42.50 -0.09 -4.70
N LEU A 165 41.51 -0.90 -4.30
CA LEU A 165 40.24 -1.01 -5.03
C LEU A 165 39.41 0.28 -4.94
N ALA A 166 39.44 0.96 -3.78
CA ALA A 166 38.78 2.26 -3.62
C ALA A 166 39.42 3.34 -4.52
N GLY A 167 40.75 3.39 -4.60
CA GLY A 167 41.47 4.33 -5.47
C GLY A 167 41.19 4.11 -6.97
N ALA A 168 41.15 2.86 -7.41
CA ALA A 168 40.85 2.51 -8.81
C ALA A 168 39.42 2.90 -9.22
N MET A 169 38.45 2.73 -8.32
CA MET A 169 37.06 3.14 -8.57
C MET A 169 36.93 4.65 -8.73
N VAL A 170 37.54 5.45 -7.84
CA VAL A 170 37.50 6.92 -7.91
C VAL A 170 38.13 7.43 -9.22
N LEU A 171 39.24 6.84 -9.66
CA LEU A 171 39.89 7.21 -10.91
C LEU A 171 38.99 6.92 -12.13
N LEU A 172 38.31 5.77 -12.16
CA LEU A 172 37.36 5.43 -13.22
C LEU A 172 36.15 6.38 -13.26
N THR A 173 35.62 6.81 -12.11
CA THR A 173 34.53 7.79 -12.07
C THR A 173 34.96 9.14 -12.62
N ILE A 174 36.17 9.61 -12.28
CA ILE A 174 36.70 10.88 -12.80
C ILE A 174 36.88 10.81 -14.32
N ILE A 175 37.38 9.69 -14.86
CA ILE A 175 37.52 9.49 -16.31
C ILE A 175 36.14 9.50 -16.99
N ALA A 176 35.15 8.81 -16.42
CA ALA A 176 33.79 8.78 -16.97
C ALA A 176 33.13 10.17 -16.99
N ILE A 177 33.30 10.96 -15.92
CA ILE A 177 32.81 12.34 -15.84
C ILE A 177 33.51 13.22 -16.88
N GLY A 178 34.83 13.08 -17.06
CA GLY A 178 35.60 13.82 -18.07
C GLY A 178 35.12 13.56 -19.49
N ILE A 179 34.84 12.29 -19.83
CA ILE A 179 34.29 11.92 -21.14
C ILE A 179 32.88 12.52 -21.33
N PHE A 180 32.04 12.45 -20.29
CA PHE A 180 30.67 12.97 -20.37
C PHE A 180 30.64 14.49 -20.54
N LEU A 181 31.54 15.23 -19.87
CA LEU A 181 31.68 16.67 -20.02
C LEU A 181 32.25 17.04 -21.40
N ALA A 182 33.24 16.29 -21.91
CA ALA A 182 33.79 16.52 -23.25
C ALA A 182 32.73 16.30 -24.36
N VAL A 183 31.81 15.35 -24.18
CA VAL A 183 30.72 15.10 -25.15
C VAL A 183 29.61 16.15 -25.06
N ARG A 184 29.37 16.77 -23.89
CA ARG A 184 28.32 17.78 -23.71
C ARG A 184 28.71 19.18 -24.19
N VAL A 185 29.99 19.53 -24.24
CA VAL A 185 30.45 20.88 -24.66
C VAL A 185 30.43 21.05 -26.19
N GLY A 186 30.26 19.99 -26.98
CA GLY A 186 30.34 20.04 -28.46
C GLY A 186 29.02 20.08 -29.23
N LYS A 187 27.86 20.33 -28.60
CA LYS A 187 26.57 20.24 -29.33
C LYS A 187 25.59 21.33 -28.90
N ASP A 188 25.63 22.46 -29.59
CA ASP A 188 24.58 23.48 -29.54
C ASP A 188 23.23 22.87 -30.00
N PRO A 189 22.15 22.97 -29.21
CA PRO A 189 20.84 22.54 -29.64
C PRO A 189 20.16 23.62 -30.48
N GLU A 190 20.00 23.35 -31.77
CA GLU A 190 19.10 24.08 -32.66
C GLU A 190 17.63 23.79 -32.24
N PRO A 191 16.76 24.83 -32.09
CA PRO A 191 15.40 24.64 -31.63
C PRO A 191 14.50 24.12 -32.78
N ALA A 192 14.28 22.80 -32.82
CA ALA A 192 13.32 22.18 -33.72
C ALA A 192 11.93 22.02 -33.07
N ALA A 193 10.91 22.32 -33.86
CA ALA A 193 9.50 22.42 -33.55
C ALA A 193 8.85 21.15 -32.98
N SER A 194 7.76 21.35 -32.23
CA SER A 194 6.88 20.33 -31.66
C SER A 194 6.32 19.38 -32.72
N GLU A 195 6.93 18.20 -32.83
CA GLU A 195 6.36 17.06 -33.56
C GLU A 195 5.48 16.25 -32.60
N VAL A 196 4.19 16.14 -32.95
CA VAL A 196 3.23 15.24 -32.30
C VAL A 196 3.71 13.81 -32.53
N VAL A 197 4.33 13.23 -31.49
CA VAL A 197 4.80 11.84 -31.51
C VAL A 197 3.60 10.90 -31.56
N ALA A 198 3.27 10.45 -32.77
CA ALA A 198 2.47 9.25 -32.98
C ALA A 198 3.15 8.09 -32.24
N GLY A 199 2.39 7.45 -31.34
CA GLY A 199 2.89 6.47 -30.39
C GLY A 199 3.67 5.34 -31.05
N ARG A 200 4.85 5.03 -30.51
CA ARG A 200 5.59 3.82 -30.88
C ARG A 200 4.71 2.58 -30.62
N PRO A 201 4.65 1.61 -31.56
CA PRO A 201 3.89 0.40 -31.36
C PRO A 201 4.40 -0.34 -30.12
N LEU A 202 3.52 -0.55 -29.15
CA LEU A 202 3.82 -1.34 -27.95
C LEU A 202 4.25 -2.74 -28.39
N ARG A 203 5.38 -3.22 -27.85
CA ARG A 203 5.86 -4.59 -28.05
C ARG A 203 4.76 -5.58 -27.64
N THR A 204 4.53 -6.56 -28.50
CA THR A 204 3.43 -7.55 -28.38
C THR A 204 3.57 -8.49 -27.19
N THR A 205 4.74 -8.56 -26.58
CA THR A 205 5.03 -9.40 -25.41
C THR A 205 5.78 -8.59 -24.34
N GLY A 206 5.28 -8.61 -23.10
CA GLY A 206 5.95 -7.98 -21.97
C GLY A 206 5.06 -7.77 -20.73
N PRO A 207 5.64 -7.44 -19.56
CA PRO A 207 4.89 -7.22 -18.31
C PRO A 207 3.82 -6.13 -18.44
N ALA A 208 4.10 -5.09 -19.23
CA ALA A 208 3.14 -4.02 -19.51
C ALA A 208 1.90 -4.52 -20.27
N ARG A 209 2.07 -5.51 -21.17
CA ARG A 209 0.96 -6.18 -21.87
C ARG A 209 0.12 -7.00 -20.90
N MET A 210 0.76 -7.75 -20.00
CA MET A 210 0.04 -8.51 -18.95
C MET A 210 -0.75 -7.58 -18.02
N ALA A 211 -0.19 -6.43 -17.65
CA ALA A 211 -0.89 -5.42 -16.86
C ALA A 211 -2.09 -4.83 -17.62
N ALA A 212 -1.91 -4.50 -18.91
CA ALA A 212 -2.99 -4.01 -19.76
C ALA A 212 -4.11 -5.07 -19.94
N ASP A 213 -3.75 -6.34 -20.13
CA ASP A 213 -4.72 -7.44 -20.24
C ASP A 213 -5.43 -7.71 -18.89
N ALA A 214 -4.73 -7.57 -17.76
CA ALA A 214 -5.32 -7.69 -16.42
C ALA A 214 -6.32 -6.55 -16.14
N MET A 215 -5.96 -5.32 -16.51
CA MET A 215 -6.87 -4.18 -16.45
C MET A 215 -8.07 -4.41 -17.38
N LYS A 216 -7.85 -4.85 -18.62
CA LYS A 216 -8.94 -5.17 -19.55
C LYS A 216 -9.94 -6.18 -18.98
N ARG A 217 -9.47 -7.29 -18.37
CA ARG A 217 -10.36 -8.28 -17.74
C ARG A 217 -11.10 -7.72 -16.53
N SER A 218 -10.45 -6.89 -15.71
CA SER A 218 -11.09 -6.19 -14.60
C SER A 218 -12.23 -5.27 -15.10
N LEU A 219 -12.03 -4.61 -16.24
CA LEU A 219 -13.01 -3.72 -16.84
C LEU A 219 -14.16 -4.47 -17.49
N GLU A 220 -13.88 -5.57 -18.18
CA GLU A 220 -14.92 -6.46 -18.69
C GLU A 220 -15.78 -7.04 -17.54
N SER A 221 -15.16 -7.37 -16.40
CA SER A 221 -15.89 -7.82 -15.21
C SER A 221 -16.75 -6.71 -14.58
N LEU A 222 -16.26 -5.47 -14.55
CA LEU A 222 -17.03 -4.30 -14.09
C LEU A 222 -18.20 -4.00 -15.03
N ALA A 223 -17.95 -4.00 -16.34
CA ALA A 223 -18.98 -3.77 -17.36
C ALA A 223 -20.10 -4.82 -17.28
N ARG A 224 -19.76 -6.10 -17.06
CA ARG A 224 -20.76 -7.16 -16.82
C ARG A 224 -21.52 -6.97 -15.51
N GLY A 225 -20.88 -6.48 -14.46
CA GLY A 225 -21.55 -6.14 -13.20
C GLY A 225 -22.52 -4.96 -13.31
N CYS A 226 -22.32 -4.13 -14.33
CA CYS A 226 -23.10 -2.92 -14.62
C CYS A 226 -24.17 -3.10 -15.69
N ASP A 227 -24.29 -4.30 -16.27
CA ASP A 227 -25.18 -4.62 -17.39
C ASP A 227 -25.06 -3.62 -18.57
N LEU A 228 -23.86 -3.06 -18.77
CA LEU A 228 -23.59 -2.23 -19.94
C LEU A 228 -23.57 -3.13 -21.17
N GLN A 229 -24.52 -2.94 -22.07
CA GLN A 229 -24.46 -3.54 -23.40
C GLN A 229 -23.35 -2.85 -24.21
N LEU A 230 -22.14 -3.40 -24.17
CA LEU A 230 -21.09 -3.00 -25.10
C LEU A 230 -21.37 -3.63 -26.48
N PRO A 231 -21.46 -2.83 -27.55
CA PRO A 231 -21.48 -3.37 -28.91
C PRO A 231 -20.22 -4.21 -29.16
N PRO A 232 -20.34 -5.39 -29.81
CA PRO A 232 -19.17 -6.17 -30.16
C PRO A 232 -18.25 -5.35 -31.07
N GLY A 233 -17.03 -5.05 -30.59
CA GLY A 233 -16.04 -4.24 -31.29
C GLY A 233 -15.86 -2.81 -30.76
N ALA A 234 -16.59 -2.39 -29.71
CA ALA A 234 -16.34 -1.10 -29.07
C ALA A 234 -14.94 -1.08 -28.41
N ASN A 235 -14.13 -0.09 -28.78
CA ASN A 235 -12.82 0.11 -28.17
C ASN A 235 -13.01 0.61 -26.73
N VAL A 236 -12.32 -0.02 -25.79
CA VAL A 236 -12.34 0.35 -24.36
C VAL A 236 -11.51 1.63 -24.20
N ASP A 237 -12.18 2.77 -24.29
CA ASP A 237 -11.57 4.09 -24.10
C ASP A 237 -12.05 4.75 -22.79
N VAL A 238 -11.45 5.88 -22.41
CA VAL A 238 -11.76 6.67 -21.20
C VAL A 238 -13.25 7.05 -21.12
N SER A 239 -13.93 7.18 -22.26
CA SER A 239 -15.37 7.43 -22.36
C SER A 239 -16.23 6.26 -21.85
N LEU A 240 -15.75 5.02 -21.98
CA LEU A 240 -16.45 3.85 -21.44
C LEU A 240 -16.37 3.81 -19.90
N PHE A 241 -15.23 4.26 -19.35
CA PHE A 241 -15.06 4.43 -17.91
C PHE A 241 -15.99 5.50 -17.35
N SER A 242 -16.12 6.66 -18.02
CA SER A 242 -17.04 7.69 -17.54
C SER A 242 -18.49 7.23 -17.63
N ALA A 243 -18.86 6.49 -18.69
CA ALA A 243 -20.20 5.91 -18.83
C ALA A 243 -20.50 4.84 -17.77
N ALA A 244 -19.56 3.91 -17.54
CA ALA A 244 -19.70 2.90 -16.49
C ALA A 244 -19.74 3.52 -15.10
N TYR A 245 -18.93 4.55 -14.84
CA TYR A 245 -18.96 5.29 -13.57
C TYR A 245 -20.26 6.08 -13.41
N ALA A 246 -20.80 6.69 -14.46
CA ALA A 246 -22.09 7.37 -14.39
C ALA A 246 -23.25 6.40 -14.11
N GLN A 247 -23.22 5.19 -14.68
CA GLN A 247 -24.28 4.21 -14.52
C GLN A 247 -24.16 3.35 -13.25
N CYS A 248 -22.94 3.12 -12.74
CA CYS A 248 -22.71 2.27 -11.56
C CYS A 248 -22.10 2.98 -10.34
N GLY A 249 -21.60 4.21 -10.51
CA GLY A 249 -20.67 4.86 -9.58
C GLY A 249 -21.27 5.42 -8.31
N THR A 250 -22.54 5.16 -7.99
CA THR A 250 -23.13 5.54 -6.70
C THR A 250 -23.88 4.39 -6.04
N ARG A 251 -23.35 3.16 -6.13
CA ARG A 251 -23.77 2.14 -5.16
C ARG A 251 -23.09 2.47 -3.83
N ALA A 252 -23.89 2.93 -2.86
CA ALA A 252 -23.46 3.24 -1.50
C ALA A 252 -22.64 2.09 -0.93
N GLY A 253 -21.32 2.25 -0.84
CA GLY A 253 -20.42 1.24 -0.27
C GLY A 253 -19.04 1.11 -0.93
N ILE A 254 -18.79 1.69 -2.10
CA ILE A 254 -17.45 1.67 -2.73
C ILE A 254 -16.96 3.12 -2.93
N ALA A 255 -15.84 3.40 -2.28
CA ALA A 255 -15.07 4.64 -2.08
C ALA A 255 -15.17 5.82 -3.07
N PHE A 256 -14.96 6.99 -2.47
CA PHE A 256 -14.76 8.36 -3.00
C PHE A 256 -14.35 8.51 -4.47
N PRO A 257 -14.97 9.44 -5.22
CA PRO A 257 -14.53 9.81 -6.57
C PRO A 257 -13.10 10.38 -6.55
N PRO A 258 -12.32 10.20 -7.63
CA PRO A 258 -11.07 10.93 -7.81
C PRO A 258 -11.34 12.44 -7.84
N PRO A 259 -10.52 13.27 -7.17
CA PRO A 259 -10.70 14.73 -7.18
C PRO A 259 -10.47 15.27 -8.60
N GLY A 260 -11.47 15.97 -9.16
CA GLY A 260 -11.36 16.69 -10.44
C GLY A 260 -12.50 16.44 -11.44
N LEU A 261 -13.33 15.40 -11.26
CA LEU A 261 -14.49 15.17 -12.12
C LEU A 261 -15.71 15.94 -11.59
N ARG A 262 -15.92 17.16 -12.08
CA ARG A 262 -17.22 17.85 -11.95
C ARG A 262 -18.17 17.28 -13.00
N ILE A 263 -19.17 16.54 -12.52
CA ILE A 263 -20.29 16.10 -13.34
C ILE A 263 -21.37 17.18 -13.20
N ASP A 264 -21.55 17.99 -14.24
CA ASP A 264 -22.72 18.86 -14.35
C ASP A 264 -23.96 17.97 -14.48
N LYS A 265 -24.79 18.00 -13.43
CA LYS A 265 -26.04 17.25 -13.34
C LYS A 265 -27.12 17.99 -14.14
N PRO A 266 -27.71 17.42 -15.21
CA PRO A 266 -28.97 17.93 -15.71
C PRO A 266 -30.09 17.53 -14.72
N SER A 267 -30.73 18.54 -14.14
CA SER A 267 -32.03 18.39 -13.49
C SER A 267 -33.08 18.09 -14.55
N ASP A 268 -33.83 16.99 -14.41
CA ASP A 268 -35.31 17.05 -14.40
C ASP A 268 -36.00 15.70 -14.13
N ALA A 269 -37.21 15.85 -13.58
CA ALA A 269 -38.37 14.95 -13.59
C ALA A 269 -38.44 13.75 -12.61
N THR A 270 -38.96 14.04 -11.42
CA THR A 270 -40.29 13.59 -10.92
C THR A 270 -40.88 12.29 -11.49
N ALA A 271 -41.00 11.25 -10.64
CA ALA A 271 -42.15 10.35 -10.61
C ALA A 271 -42.22 9.55 -9.28
N GLU A 272 -43.41 9.56 -8.69
CA GLU A 272 -43.89 8.94 -7.44
C GLU A 272 -43.96 7.39 -7.50
N PRO A 273 -43.98 6.67 -6.36
CA PRO A 273 -44.15 5.22 -6.29
C PRO A 273 -45.60 4.79 -5.99
N PRO A 274 -45.93 3.49 -6.13
CA PRO A 274 -46.84 2.91 -5.16
C PRO A 274 -46.42 1.54 -4.62
N ASP A 275 -46.80 1.37 -3.35
CA ASP A 275 -46.83 0.18 -2.52
C ASP A 275 -47.49 -1.05 -3.15
N ALA A 276 -47.03 -2.25 -2.76
CA ALA A 276 -47.89 -3.36 -2.29
C ALA A 276 -47.06 -4.60 -1.91
N GLN A 277 -46.99 -4.90 -0.61
CA GLN A 277 -46.95 -6.28 -0.07
C GLN A 277 -48.35 -6.92 -0.26
N PRO A 278 -48.57 -8.27 -0.23
CA PRO A 278 -48.20 -9.11 0.93
C PRO A 278 -47.96 -10.64 0.71
N ASN A 279 -47.25 -11.23 1.69
CA ASN A 279 -47.44 -12.54 2.34
C ASN A 279 -47.33 -13.92 1.62
N ALA A 280 -46.52 -14.77 2.29
CA ALA A 280 -46.67 -16.21 2.60
C ALA A 280 -46.09 -17.28 1.63
N PRO A 281 -45.91 -18.54 2.07
CA PRO A 281 -45.10 -19.01 3.21
C PRO A 281 -44.09 -20.11 2.80
N ALA A 282 -43.18 -20.44 3.73
CA ALA A 282 -42.24 -21.56 3.62
C ALA A 282 -42.91 -22.94 3.66
N PRO A 283 -42.25 -23.97 3.11
CA PRO A 283 -42.28 -25.30 3.71
C PRO A 283 -40.88 -25.85 4.01
N ALA A 284 -40.82 -26.56 5.14
CA ALA A 284 -39.67 -27.29 5.66
C ALA A 284 -39.58 -28.73 5.11
N LEU A 285 -38.46 -29.38 5.45
CA LEU A 285 -38.12 -30.83 5.44
C LEU A 285 -37.32 -31.35 4.21
N PRO A 286 -36.64 -32.51 4.32
CA PRO A 286 -35.61 -32.87 5.29
C PRO A 286 -34.34 -33.44 4.61
N SER A 287 -33.26 -33.61 5.38
CA SER A 287 -32.03 -34.33 4.97
C SER A 287 -32.28 -35.81 4.64
N PRO A 288 -31.39 -36.44 3.86
CA PRO A 288 -31.00 -37.81 4.12
C PRO A 288 -29.49 -37.98 4.37
N GLN A 289 -29.22 -38.80 5.38
CA GLN A 289 -27.93 -39.35 5.77
C GLN A 289 -27.29 -40.14 4.62
N GLN A 290 -25.97 -40.01 4.44
CA GLN A 290 -25.19 -40.91 3.60
C GLN A 290 -24.33 -41.80 4.49
N THR A 291 -24.76 -43.05 4.66
CA THR A 291 -23.98 -44.15 5.20
C THR A 291 -23.04 -44.68 4.11
N ASN A 292 -21.76 -44.84 4.43
CA ASN A 292 -20.76 -45.45 3.54
C ASN A 292 -20.27 -46.75 4.21
N PRO A 293 -20.62 -47.95 3.71
CA PRO A 293 -19.95 -49.18 4.10
C PRO A 293 -18.71 -49.40 3.24
N GLY A 294 -17.70 -50.01 3.85
CA GLY A 294 -16.37 -50.23 3.26
C GLY A 294 -16.38 -51.03 1.94
N ARG A 295 -15.29 -50.87 1.18
CA ARG A 295 -14.96 -51.78 0.10
C ARG A 295 -13.46 -52.02 0.01
N ASP A 296 -13.17 -53.30 0.01
CA ASP A 296 -11.88 -53.95 -0.06
C ASP A 296 -11.05 -53.57 -1.30
N ALA A 297 -9.74 -53.67 -1.12
CA ALA A 297 -8.71 -53.40 -2.10
C ALA A 297 -8.82 -54.32 -3.33
N GLN A 298 -8.79 -53.71 -4.52
CA GLN A 298 -8.50 -54.40 -5.78
C GLN A 298 -7.10 -54.07 -6.31
N PRO A 299 -6.49 -54.96 -7.13
CA PRO A 299 -5.12 -54.83 -7.60
C PRO A 299 -4.96 -53.77 -8.71
N ARG A 300 -3.79 -53.12 -8.70
CA ARG A 300 -3.41 -51.98 -9.53
C ARG A 300 -3.25 -52.33 -11.03
N PRO A 301 -3.94 -51.64 -11.96
CA PRO A 301 -3.64 -51.69 -13.40
C PRO A 301 -2.46 -50.79 -13.80
N ALA A 302 -1.86 -51.12 -14.95
CA ALA A 302 -0.72 -50.46 -15.60
C ALA A 302 -0.93 -48.94 -15.86
N PRO A 303 0.15 -48.14 -15.97
CA PRO A 303 0.07 -46.68 -16.02
C PRO A 303 -0.66 -46.18 -17.28
N ALA A 304 -1.74 -45.43 -17.05
CA ALA A 304 -2.54 -44.76 -18.07
C ALA A 304 -1.79 -43.54 -18.66
N PRO A 305 -2.11 -43.14 -19.90
CA PRO A 305 -1.56 -41.93 -20.53
C PRO A 305 -1.83 -40.68 -19.68
N ALA A 306 -0.90 -39.72 -19.76
CA ALA A 306 -0.89 -38.51 -18.96
C ALA A 306 -2.25 -37.78 -19.03
N PRO A 307 -2.85 -37.41 -17.88
CA PRO A 307 -4.16 -36.78 -17.86
C PRO A 307 -4.11 -35.41 -18.51
N ASP A 308 -5.09 -35.13 -19.37
CA ASP A 308 -5.41 -33.79 -19.84
C ASP A 308 -5.53 -32.84 -18.64
N LYS A 309 -5.02 -31.61 -18.79
CA LYS A 309 -5.10 -30.56 -17.77
C LYS A 309 -6.54 -30.43 -17.31
N ALA A 310 -6.86 -30.98 -16.14
CA ALA A 310 -8.20 -30.97 -15.59
C ALA A 310 -8.63 -29.51 -15.45
N VAL A 311 -9.77 -29.17 -16.04
CA VAL A 311 -10.43 -27.89 -15.82
C VAL A 311 -10.50 -27.66 -14.32
N PRO A 312 -10.06 -26.50 -13.79
CA PRO A 312 -10.09 -26.23 -12.36
C PRO A 312 -11.50 -26.47 -11.86
N SER A 313 -11.67 -27.49 -11.02
CA SER A 313 -12.99 -27.84 -10.52
C SER A 313 -13.49 -26.70 -9.62
N ASP A 314 -14.64 -26.11 -9.96
CA ASP A 314 -15.27 -25.05 -9.16
C ASP A 314 -15.44 -25.48 -7.69
N ALA A 315 -15.58 -26.78 -7.45
CA ALA A 315 -15.63 -27.39 -6.12
C ALA A 315 -14.36 -27.13 -5.28
N CYS A 316 -13.17 -27.13 -5.89
CA CYS A 316 -11.91 -26.85 -5.19
C CYS A 316 -11.85 -25.38 -4.74
N VAL A 317 -12.20 -24.46 -5.63
CA VAL A 317 -12.24 -23.02 -5.34
C VAL A 317 -13.27 -22.71 -4.25
N GLN A 318 -14.43 -23.36 -4.27
CA GLN A 318 -15.44 -23.22 -3.21
C GLN A 318 -14.95 -23.70 -1.84
N LYS A 319 -14.20 -24.81 -1.78
CA LYS A 319 -13.58 -25.28 -0.53
C LYS A 319 -12.58 -24.27 0.01
N CYS A 320 -11.71 -23.71 -0.84
CA CYS A 320 -10.76 -22.67 -0.43
C CYS A 320 -11.48 -21.42 0.11
N ALA A 321 -12.59 -21.01 -0.53
CA ALA A 321 -13.41 -19.90 -0.07
C ALA A 321 -14.07 -20.18 1.29
N ALA A 322 -14.54 -21.41 1.53
CA ALA A 322 -15.09 -21.83 2.82
C ALA A 322 -14.03 -21.77 3.93
N THR A 323 -12.82 -22.28 3.67
CA THR A 323 -11.69 -22.21 4.62
C THR A 323 -11.31 -20.76 4.93
N LYS A 324 -11.29 -19.88 3.94
CA LYS A 324 -11.07 -18.43 4.16
C LYS A 324 -12.11 -17.83 5.11
N ARG A 325 -13.40 -18.12 4.90
CA ARG A 325 -14.48 -17.63 5.78
C ARG A 325 -14.32 -18.18 7.19
N GLN A 326 -13.94 -19.44 7.34
CA GLN A 326 -13.69 -20.04 8.64
C GLN A 326 -12.49 -19.40 9.35
N CYS A 327 -11.40 -19.15 8.64
CA CYS A 327 -10.22 -18.46 9.16
C CYS A 327 -10.56 -17.03 9.62
N ASN A 328 -11.30 -16.28 8.79
CA ASN A 328 -11.74 -14.93 9.13
C ASN A 328 -12.63 -14.88 10.39
N ARG A 329 -13.46 -15.90 10.62
CA ARG A 329 -14.25 -16.02 11.86
C ARG A 329 -13.36 -16.23 13.09
N GLY A 330 -12.21 -16.89 12.93
CA GLY A 330 -11.23 -17.08 14.00
C GLY A 330 -10.47 -15.81 14.38
N CYS A 331 -10.34 -14.84 13.47
CA CYS A 331 -9.67 -13.57 13.75
C CYS A 331 -10.49 -12.60 14.62
N GLY A 332 -11.79 -12.84 14.79
CA GLY A 332 -12.70 -11.94 15.51
C GLY A 332 -13.13 -10.71 14.69
N ALA A 333 -13.99 -9.89 15.31
CA ALA A 333 -14.41 -8.61 14.74
C ALA A 333 -13.23 -7.62 14.70
N GLU A 334 -13.29 -6.64 13.79
CA GLU A 334 -12.28 -5.59 13.69
C GLU A 334 -12.21 -4.80 15.01
N PRO A 335 -11.05 -4.78 15.69
CA PRO A 335 -10.92 -4.09 16.96
C PRO A 335 -10.83 -2.57 16.74
N THR A 336 -11.38 -1.80 17.67
CA THR A 336 -11.26 -0.33 17.69
C THR A 336 -9.97 0.16 18.33
N SER A 337 -9.27 -0.70 19.09
CA SER A 337 -8.01 -0.37 19.73
C SER A 337 -6.83 -0.57 18.78
N SER A 338 -5.93 0.42 18.70
CA SER A 338 -4.76 0.34 17.81
C SER A 338 -3.82 -0.81 18.16
N SER A 339 -3.74 -1.20 19.43
CA SER A 339 -2.89 -2.32 19.90
C SER A 339 -3.39 -3.69 19.48
N GLU A 340 -4.70 -3.87 19.30
CA GLU A 340 -5.29 -5.13 18.84
C GLU A 340 -5.40 -5.18 17.32
N TYR A 341 -5.43 -4.01 16.66
CA TYR A 341 -5.51 -3.90 15.21
C TYR A 341 -4.35 -4.61 14.51
N ASP A 342 -3.11 -4.45 15.00
CA ASP A 342 -1.94 -5.11 14.42
C ASP A 342 -2.07 -6.64 14.46
N ARG A 343 -2.62 -7.19 15.56
CA ARG A 343 -2.84 -8.65 15.70
C ARG A 343 -3.95 -9.14 14.78
N TRP A 344 -5.04 -8.40 14.69
CA TRP A 344 -6.14 -8.71 13.79
C TRP A 344 -5.71 -8.65 12.32
N GLN A 345 -4.91 -7.65 11.94
CA GLN A 345 -4.36 -7.47 10.60
C GLN A 345 -3.37 -8.60 10.25
N ALA A 346 -2.52 -9.01 11.20
CA ALA A 346 -1.65 -10.17 11.04
C ALA A 346 -2.46 -11.47 10.81
N CYS A 347 -3.57 -11.65 11.54
CA CYS A 347 -4.47 -12.79 11.34
C CYS A 347 -5.14 -12.78 9.96
N GLN A 348 -5.69 -11.62 9.54
CA GLN A 348 -6.30 -11.42 8.23
C GLN A 348 -5.33 -11.73 7.08
N THR A 349 -4.10 -11.23 7.16
CA THR A 349 -3.07 -11.45 6.13
C THR A 349 -2.67 -12.93 6.04
N GLN A 350 -2.57 -13.64 7.17
CA GLN A 350 -2.36 -15.08 7.17
C GLN A 350 -3.52 -15.83 6.49
N CYS A 351 -4.77 -15.51 6.82
CA CYS A 351 -5.95 -16.12 6.20
C CYS A 351 -5.99 -15.90 4.68
N LEU A 352 -5.65 -14.70 4.21
CA LEU A 352 -5.58 -14.39 2.78
C LEU A 352 -4.44 -15.15 2.07
N SER A 353 -3.29 -15.27 2.72
CA SER A 353 -2.16 -16.03 2.17
C SER A 353 -2.47 -17.53 2.06
N ALA A 354 -3.19 -18.11 3.02
CA ALA A 354 -3.61 -19.50 2.98
C ALA A 354 -4.65 -19.75 1.87
N ALA A 355 -5.62 -18.83 1.73
CA ALA A 355 -6.66 -18.93 0.70
C ALA A 355 -6.09 -18.84 -0.72
N SER A 356 -5.15 -17.92 -0.96
CA SER A 356 -4.49 -17.78 -2.27
C SER A 356 -3.64 -19.01 -2.61
N LYS A 357 -2.88 -19.55 -1.65
CA LYS A 357 -2.15 -20.83 -1.83
C LYS A 357 -3.09 -21.99 -2.17
N CYS A 358 -4.25 -22.08 -1.50
CA CYS A 358 -5.26 -23.08 -1.78
C CYS A 358 -5.83 -22.93 -3.20
N GLN A 359 -6.13 -21.70 -3.64
CA GLN A 359 -6.62 -21.45 -4.99
C GLN A 359 -5.58 -21.77 -6.07
N LEU A 360 -4.30 -21.48 -5.83
CA LEU A 360 -3.21 -21.85 -6.75
C LEU A 360 -3.03 -23.36 -6.85
N ALA A 361 -3.26 -24.11 -5.77
CA ALA A 361 -3.22 -25.58 -5.79
C ALA A 361 -4.42 -26.21 -6.53
N CYS A 362 -5.49 -25.45 -6.78
CA CYS A 362 -6.65 -25.91 -7.54
C CYS A 362 -6.51 -25.73 -9.06
N GLN A 363 -5.44 -25.06 -9.54
CA GLN A 363 -5.15 -24.79 -10.96
C GLN A 363 -4.16 -25.81 -11.53
#